data_AF-A0A519YN05-F1
#
_entry.id   AF-A0A519YN05-F1
#
_cell.length_a   1.000
_cell.length_b   1.000
_cell.length_c   1.000
_cell.angle_alpha   90.00
_cell.angle_beta   90.00
_cell.angle_gamma   90.00
#
_symmetry.space_group_name_H-M   'P 1'
#
loop_
_entity.id
_entity.type
_entity.pdbx_description
1 polymer ?
#
loop_
_entity_poly.entity_id
_entity_poly.type
_entity_poly.pdbx_seq_one_letter_code
_entity_poly.pdbx_strand_id
1 'polypeptide(L)'
;MPAYLSSPPDPFQTHNTTTLADFCGLSPAQLHQLLFHPLEPSCVVQLRTEASNEVFDQIPFLRLIEAFLRLLHREGGIRLTPLGALPLKYLRELYALGFILEPGVETGVHKLHREIDSLALTTLHHTTRLAGLARLARGQLLLTKKGSQLLVASQRPALWQLVLHTFTARFLWASHDGHASPTAGQLGWAYSVYLLARFGAEVRPVSFYAGHYQRAFPSALVDFAGTTYASPAEQLASCYGVRTFERGLNWFGLVSVSPAAPGLARPEGLISVSPLLMQVFEVLLETS
;
A
#
# COMPACT_ATOMS: atom_id res chain seq x y z
N MET A 1 -29.32 37.77 35.95
CA MET A 1 -28.41 37.09 35.00
C MET A 1 -28.90 35.65 34.86
N PRO A 2 -29.65 35.28 33.81
CA PRO A 2 -30.06 33.90 33.65
C PRO A 2 -28.88 33.08 33.12
N ALA A 3 -28.60 31.96 33.79
CA ALA A 3 -27.62 30.98 33.36
C ALA A 3 -28.11 30.32 32.07
N TYR A 4 -27.33 30.42 30.99
CA TYR A 4 -27.56 29.63 29.78
C TYR A 4 -27.30 28.17 30.13
N LEU A 5 -28.38 27.39 30.24
CA LEU A 5 -28.31 25.93 30.20
C LEU A 5 -27.82 25.54 28.80
N SER A 6 -26.62 24.96 28.73
CA SER A 6 -26.09 24.38 27.49
C SER A 6 -27.08 23.33 26.97
N SER A 7 -27.55 23.50 25.73
CA SER A 7 -28.36 22.51 25.04
C SER A 7 -27.64 21.15 25.06
N PRO A 8 -28.36 20.03 25.23
CA PRO A 8 -27.75 18.71 25.15
C PRO A 8 -27.07 18.54 23.79
N PRO A 9 -25.90 17.87 23.73
CA PRO A 9 -25.18 17.68 22.49
C PRO A 9 -26.04 16.91 21.49
N ASP A 10 -25.94 17.30 20.21
CA ASP A 10 -26.62 16.64 19.10
C ASP A 10 -26.25 15.14 19.09
N PRO A 11 -27.22 14.20 19.11
CA PRO A 11 -26.94 12.77 19.08
C PRO A 11 -26.10 12.34 17.87
N PHE A 12 -26.21 13.03 16.73
CA PHE A 12 -25.36 12.77 15.56
C PHE A 12 -23.90 13.17 15.80
N GLN A 13 -23.66 14.31 16.45
CA GLN A 13 -22.30 14.72 16.83
C GLN A 13 -21.70 13.80 17.90
N THR A 14 -22.53 13.33 18.83
CA THR A 14 -22.12 12.40 19.88
C THR A 14 -21.70 11.04 19.27
N HIS A 15 -22.46 10.50 18.32
CA HIS A 15 -22.10 9.25 17.65
C HIS A 15 -20.78 9.37 16.87
N ASN A 16 -20.60 10.45 16.08
CA ASN A 16 -19.44 10.62 15.21
C ASN A 16 -18.11 10.80 15.95
N THR A 17 -18.16 11.21 17.22
CA THR A 17 -16.98 11.45 18.07
C THR A 17 -16.74 10.34 19.09
N THR A 18 -17.70 9.44 19.29
CA THR A 18 -17.55 8.31 20.20
C THR A 18 -16.71 7.21 19.57
N THR A 19 -15.69 6.74 20.29
CA THR A 19 -14.83 5.63 19.87
C THR A 19 -15.61 4.32 19.82
N LEU A 20 -15.39 3.50 18.79
CA LEU A 20 -16.07 2.22 18.62
C LEU A 20 -15.07 1.06 18.65
N ALA A 21 -15.44 -0.02 19.35
CA ALA A 21 -14.61 -1.23 19.47
C ALA A 21 -14.35 -1.89 18.10
N ASP A 22 -15.35 -1.89 17.21
CA ASP A 22 -15.23 -2.43 15.85
C ASP A 22 -14.25 -1.65 14.97
N PHE A 23 -14.00 -0.37 15.31
CA PHE A 23 -13.00 0.48 14.65
C PHE A 23 -11.69 0.53 15.46
N CYS A 24 -11.53 -0.40 16.39
CA CYS A 24 -10.37 -0.51 17.28
C CYS A 24 -10.12 0.79 18.04
N GLY A 25 -11.15 1.43 18.58
CA GLY A 25 -11.01 2.66 19.34
C GLY A 25 -10.98 3.94 18.51
N LEU A 26 -11.20 3.86 17.19
CA LEU A 26 -11.48 5.06 16.40
C LEU A 26 -12.96 5.42 16.48
N SER A 27 -13.25 6.71 16.35
CA SER A 27 -14.60 7.21 16.11
C SER A 27 -14.99 7.10 14.63
N PRO A 28 -16.28 7.13 14.27
CA PRO A 28 -16.72 7.21 12.88
C PRO A 28 -16.08 8.36 12.11
N ALA A 29 -15.87 9.52 12.74
CA ALA A 29 -15.22 10.66 12.11
C ALA A 29 -13.75 10.37 11.76
N GLN A 30 -13.00 9.74 12.68
CA GLN A 30 -11.60 9.36 12.43
C GLN A 30 -11.49 8.29 11.34
N LEU A 31 -12.38 7.28 11.34
CA LEU A 31 -12.41 6.27 10.27
C LEU A 31 -12.76 6.89 8.92
N HIS A 32 -13.70 7.83 8.87
CA HIS A 32 -14.01 8.60 7.66
C HIS A 32 -12.78 9.36 7.13
N GLN A 33 -12.01 10.00 8.01
CA GLN A 33 -10.76 10.66 7.61
C GLN A 33 -9.75 9.67 7.01
N LEU A 34 -9.59 8.47 7.58
CA LEU A 34 -8.70 7.43 7.01
C LEU A 34 -9.13 6.97 5.62
N LEU A 35 -10.44 6.98 5.33
CA LEU A 35 -10.97 6.53 4.04
C LEU A 35 -10.83 7.59 2.95
N PHE A 36 -11.19 8.84 3.27
CA PHE A 36 -11.39 9.88 2.25
C PHE A 36 -10.32 10.97 2.26
N HIS A 37 -9.63 11.14 3.39
CA HIS A 37 -8.62 12.17 3.61
C HIS A 37 -7.35 11.59 4.28
N PRO A 38 -6.82 10.44 3.83
CA PRO A 38 -5.67 9.83 4.49
C PRO A 38 -4.45 10.76 4.39
N LEU A 39 -3.65 10.80 5.46
CA LEU A 39 -2.42 11.60 5.57
C LEU A 39 -2.61 13.11 5.68
N GLU A 40 -3.85 13.62 5.65
CA GLU A 40 -4.11 15.03 5.95
C GLU A 40 -3.89 15.33 7.45
N PRO A 41 -3.64 16.60 7.85
CA PRO A 41 -3.32 16.95 9.24
C PRO A 41 -4.38 16.55 10.29
N SER A 42 -5.64 16.35 9.88
CA SER A 42 -6.75 15.88 10.73
C SER A 42 -6.83 14.35 10.85
N CYS A 43 -6.04 13.62 10.05
CA CYS A 43 -6.07 12.17 10.02
C CYS A 43 -5.22 11.59 11.16
N VAL A 44 -5.64 10.46 11.71
CA VAL A 44 -4.89 9.74 12.76
C VAL A 44 -3.63 9.06 12.23
N VAL A 45 -3.52 8.89 10.91
CA VAL A 45 -2.32 8.41 10.22
C VAL A 45 -1.82 9.53 9.33
N GLN A 46 -0.60 10.00 9.58
CA GLN A 46 0.05 11.09 8.86
C GLN A 46 1.42 10.66 8.37
N LEU A 47 1.93 11.32 7.33
CA LEU A 47 3.33 11.16 6.93
C LEU A 47 4.22 11.97 7.85
N ARG A 48 5.35 11.39 8.26
CA ARG A 48 6.40 12.18 8.91
C ARG A 48 6.97 13.17 7.91
N THR A 49 7.02 14.44 8.31
CA THR A 49 7.59 15.54 7.52
C THR A 49 9.12 15.51 7.50
N GLU A 50 9.73 14.93 8.54
CA GLU A 50 11.18 14.86 8.74
C GLU A 50 11.63 13.41 8.81
N ALA A 51 11.95 12.83 7.66
CA ALA A 51 12.60 11.53 7.55
C ALA A 51 13.93 11.70 6.80
N SER A 52 14.98 11.03 7.28
CA SER A 52 16.31 11.13 6.68
C SER A 52 16.40 10.31 5.38
N ASN A 53 17.45 10.53 4.59
CA ASN A 53 17.69 9.73 3.39
C ASN A 53 17.91 8.25 3.71
N GLU A 54 18.46 7.95 4.88
CA GLU A 54 18.67 6.59 5.38
C GLU A 54 17.33 5.89 5.68
N VAL A 55 16.30 6.62 6.09
CA VAL A 55 14.94 6.08 6.23
C VAL A 55 14.37 5.74 4.84
N PHE A 56 14.48 6.66 3.88
CA PHE A 56 13.99 6.42 2.52
C PHE A 56 14.74 5.31 1.79
N ASP A 57 16.00 5.05 2.15
CA ASP A 57 16.79 3.93 1.61
C ASP A 57 16.27 2.56 1.98
N GLN A 58 15.51 2.48 3.06
CA GLN A 58 14.86 1.25 3.51
C GLN A 58 13.53 0.98 2.79
N ILE A 59 13.02 1.90 1.96
CA ILE A 59 11.76 1.75 1.22
C ILE A 59 12.04 1.15 -0.17
N PRO A 60 11.82 -0.15 -0.41
CA PRO A 60 12.32 -0.80 -1.62
C PRO A 60 11.66 -0.31 -2.91
N PHE A 61 10.34 -0.09 -2.90
CA PHE A 61 9.63 0.40 -4.08
C PHE A 61 10.01 1.84 -4.45
N LEU A 62 10.33 2.69 -3.46
CA LEU A 62 10.85 4.03 -3.71
C LEU A 62 12.22 3.96 -4.39
N ARG A 63 13.11 3.10 -3.87
CA ARG A 63 14.44 2.83 -4.45
C ARG A 63 14.36 2.29 -5.87
N LEU A 64 13.40 1.40 -6.15
CA LEU A 64 13.12 0.88 -7.48
C LEU A 64 12.62 1.98 -8.43
N ILE A 65 11.74 2.87 -7.97
CA ILE A 65 11.31 4.05 -8.74
C ILE A 65 12.49 4.96 -9.06
N GLU A 66 13.30 5.33 -8.08
CA GLU A 66 14.46 6.19 -8.32
C GLU A 66 15.44 5.56 -9.34
N ALA A 67 15.72 4.26 -9.22
CA ALA A 67 16.55 3.55 -10.18
C ALA A 67 15.98 3.61 -11.60
N PHE A 68 14.66 3.43 -11.73
CA PHE A 68 13.98 3.53 -13.01
C PHE A 68 14.00 4.95 -13.60
N LEU A 69 13.84 5.99 -12.78
CA LEU A 69 13.94 7.37 -13.25
C LEU A 69 15.38 7.71 -13.68
N ARG A 70 16.39 7.23 -12.96
CA ARG A 70 17.82 7.33 -13.38
C ARG A 70 18.06 6.60 -14.69
N LEU A 71 17.45 5.43 -14.87
CA LEU A 71 17.51 4.66 -16.11
C LEU A 71 16.90 5.45 -17.28
N LEU A 72 15.70 6.01 -17.12
CA LEU A 72 15.08 6.84 -18.15
C LEU A 72 15.91 8.09 -18.46
N HIS A 73 16.54 8.69 -17.46
CA HIS A 73 17.46 9.81 -17.67
C HIS A 73 18.68 9.40 -18.50
N ARG A 74 19.33 8.29 -18.12
CA ARG A 74 20.53 7.75 -18.77
C ARG A 74 20.29 7.44 -20.25
N GLU A 75 19.18 6.78 -20.56
CA GLU A 75 18.88 6.35 -21.92
C GLU A 75 18.32 7.48 -22.80
N GLY A 76 17.91 8.61 -22.21
CA GLY A 76 17.19 9.68 -22.90
C GLY A 76 15.78 9.29 -23.37
N GLY A 77 15.39 8.02 -23.17
CA GLY A 77 14.09 7.46 -23.53
C GLY A 77 14.17 5.97 -23.82
N ILE A 78 13.19 5.21 -23.32
CA ILE A 78 13.09 3.76 -23.56
C ILE A 78 12.00 3.49 -24.57
N ARG A 79 12.36 2.92 -25.74
CA ARG A 79 11.35 2.44 -26.69
C ARG A 79 10.64 1.22 -26.11
N LEU A 80 9.32 1.34 -25.96
CA LEU A 80 8.49 0.22 -25.51
C LEU A 80 8.35 -0.81 -26.62
N THR A 81 8.03 -2.04 -26.23
CA THR A 81 7.61 -3.09 -27.15
C THR A 81 6.30 -2.71 -27.85
N PRO A 82 5.90 -3.39 -28.94
CA PRO A 82 4.62 -3.13 -29.61
C PRO A 82 3.39 -3.25 -28.68
N LEU A 83 3.48 -4.09 -27.64
CA LEU A 83 2.44 -4.26 -26.62
C LEU A 83 2.48 -3.19 -25.52
N GLY A 84 3.39 -2.21 -25.64
CA GLY A 84 3.55 -1.15 -24.65
C GLY A 84 4.28 -1.58 -23.38
N ALA A 85 4.93 -2.75 -23.35
CA ALA A 85 5.75 -3.21 -22.22
C ALA A 85 7.21 -2.74 -22.33
N LEU A 86 7.91 -2.69 -21.20
CA LEU A 86 9.34 -2.43 -21.10
C LEU A 86 10.16 -3.57 -21.73
N PRO A 87 11.22 -3.26 -22.49
CA PRO A 87 12.13 -4.27 -23.03
C PRO A 87 12.80 -5.11 -21.94
N LEU A 88 12.95 -6.42 -22.21
CA LEU A 88 13.50 -7.41 -21.27
C LEU A 88 14.87 -7.04 -20.68
N LYS A 89 15.73 -6.36 -21.46
CA LYS A 89 17.05 -5.93 -20.96
C LYS A 89 16.93 -5.00 -19.75
N TYR A 90 15.95 -4.09 -19.75
CA TYR A 90 15.73 -3.14 -18.66
C TYR A 90 14.99 -3.80 -17.49
N LEU A 91 14.07 -4.73 -17.77
CA LEU A 91 13.42 -5.52 -16.72
C LEU A 91 14.47 -6.29 -15.91
N ARG A 92 15.40 -6.98 -16.58
CA ARG A 92 16.50 -7.72 -15.93
C ARG A 92 17.44 -6.80 -15.17
N GLU A 93 17.80 -5.65 -15.74
CA GLU A 93 18.65 -4.65 -15.09
C GLU A 93 18.02 -4.16 -13.77
N LEU A 94 16.74 -3.80 -13.79
CA LEU A 94 16.03 -3.32 -12.60
C LEU A 94 15.83 -4.41 -11.56
N TYR A 95 15.47 -5.62 -12.00
CA TYR A 95 15.27 -6.76 -11.09
C TYR A 95 16.57 -7.17 -10.38
N ALA A 96 17.70 -7.14 -11.10
CA ALA A 96 19.01 -7.47 -10.56
C ALA A 96 19.49 -6.52 -9.44
N LEU A 97 18.86 -5.35 -9.27
CA LEU A 97 19.13 -4.46 -8.13
C LEU A 97 18.65 -5.04 -6.80
N GLY A 98 17.77 -6.05 -6.83
CA GLY A 98 17.36 -6.80 -5.65
C GLY A 98 16.52 -6.03 -4.63
N PHE A 99 15.94 -4.89 -5.02
CA PHE A 99 15.08 -4.13 -4.10
C PHE A 99 13.80 -4.90 -3.76
N ILE A 100 13.16 -5.51 -4.76
CA ILE A 100 11.97 -6.35 -4.57
C ILE A 100 12.19 -7.66 -5.30
N LEU A 101 12.28 -8.74 -4.54
CA LEU A 101 12.37 -10.10 -5.05
C LEU A 101 11.01 -10.78 -4.91
N GLU A 102 10.62 -11.53 -5.94
CA GLU A 102 9.33 -12.21 -6.01
C GLU A 102 9.56 -13.71 -5.95
N PRO A 103 8.99 -14.43 -4.95
CA PRO A 103 9.31 -15.83 -4.70
C PRO A 103 9.26 -16.72 -5.94
N GLY A 104 8.25 -16.56 -6.81
CA GLY A 104 8.12 -17.39 -8.01
C GLY A 104 9.27 -17.24 -9.02
N VAL A 105 9.87 -16.05 -9.10
CA VAL A 105 11.07 -15.81 -9.92
C VAL A 105 12.30 -16.40 -9.25
N GLU A 106 12.46 -16.15 -7.94
CA GLU A 106 13.62 -16.59 -7.16
C GLU A 106 13.72 -18.12 -7.04
N THR A 107 12.59 -18.80 -6.83
CA THR A 107 12.54 -20.26 -6.74
C THR A 107 12.50 -20.92 -8.13
N GLY A 108 12.45 -20.15 -9.21
CA GLY A 108 12.38 -20.65 -10.58
C GLY A 108 11.05 -21.30 -10.98
N VAL A 109 9.96 -21.03 -10.24
CA VAL A 109 8.59 -21.45 -10.62
C VAL A 109 8.24 -20.84 -11.98
N HIS A 110 8.68 -19.61 -12.22
CA HIS A 110 8.65 -18.98 -13.53
C HIS A 110 9.89 -18.11 -13.76
N LYS A 111 10.14 -17.73 -15.01
CA LYS A 111 11.27 -16.85 -15.38
C LYS A 111 10.78 -15.45 -15.71
N LEU A 112 11.58 -14.44 -15.40
CA LEU A 112 11.36 -13.07 -15.84
C LEU A 112 11.67 -12.95 -17.35
N HIS A 113 10.65 -13.15 -18.20
CA HIS A 113 10.75 -13.02 -19.66
C HIS A 113 9.91 -11.85 -20.22
N ARG A 114 8.89 -11.42 -19.49
CA ARG A 114 7.95 -10.35 -19.81
C ARG A 114 7.73 -9.47 -18.59
N GLU A 115 7.25 -8.26 -18.78
CA GLU A 115 6.95 -7.32 -17.69
C GLU A 115 5.94 -7.90 -16.69
N ILE A 116 4.89 -8.56 -17.19
CA ILE A 116 3.85 -9.19 -16.36
C ILE A 116 4.33 -10.38 -15.54
N ASP A 117 5.54 -10.90 -15.80
CA ASP A 117 6.12 -11.97 -14.98
C ASP A 117 6.65 -11.42 -13.63
N SER A 118 6.66 -10.09 -13.45
CA SER A 118 6.94 -9.39 -12.20
C SER A 118 5.87 -8.33 -11.90
N LEU A 119 5.11 -8.52 -10.82
CA LEU A 119 4.07 -7.57 -10.43
C LEU A 119 4.71 -6.26 -9.94
N ALA A 120 5.87 -6.33 -9.29
CA ALA A 120 6.61 -5.15 -8.85
C ALA A 120 7.06 -4.27 -10.03
N LEU A 121 7.58 -4.87 -11.12
CA LEU A 121 8.00 -4.13 -12.31
C LEU A 121 6.80 -3.61 -13.13
N THR A 122 5.71 -4.37 -13.20
CA THR A 122 4.44 -3.89 -13.79
C THR A 122 3.91 -2.68 -13.01
N THR A 123 3.88 -2.77 -11.67
CA THR A 123 3.48 -1.67 -10.79
C THR A 123 4.39 -0.45 -10.96
N LEU A 124 5.71 -0.64 -11.04
CA LEU A 124 6.69 0.42 -11.28
C LEU A 124 6.36 1.20 -12.55
N HIS A 125 6.15 0.49 -13.66
CA HIS A 125 5.87 1.11 -14.95
C HIS A 125 4.55 1.91 -14.91
N HIS A 126 3.50 1.35 -14.30
CA HIS A 126 2.21 2.02 -14.20
C HIS A 126 2.23 3.20 -13.24
N THR A 127 2.75 3.02 -12.03
CA THR A 127 2.82 4.07 -11.00
C THR A 127 3.63 5.26 -11.46
N THR A 128 4.77 5.06 -12.14
CA THR A 128 5.60 6.18 -12.62
C THR A 128 4.90 7.01 -13.70
N ARG A 129 4.09 6.37 -14.55
CA ARG A 129 3.25 7.04 -15.55
C ARG A 129 2.08 7.77 -14.90
N LEU A 130 1.36 7.11 -13.98
CA LEU A 130 0.25 7.73 -13.24
C LEU A 130 0.75 8.96 -12.48
N ALA A 131 1.86 8.85 -11.76
CA ALA A 131 2.46 9.95 -11.00
C ALA A 131 2.95 11.13 -11.86
N GLY A 132 3.03 10.95 -13.20
CA GLY A 132 3.56 11.94 -14.13
C GLY A 132 5.09 12.07 -14.06
N LEU A 133 5.78 11.07 -13.52
CA LEU A 133 7.25 10.99 -13.47
C LEU A 133 7.82 10.56 -14.81
N ALA A 134 7.08 9.71 -15.54
CA ALA A 134 7.39 9.29 -16.90
C ALA A 134 6.19 9.55 -17.82
N ARG A 135 6.43 9.77 -19.11
CA ARG A 135 5.39 9.96 -20.12
C ARG A 135 5.68 9.15 -21.38
N LEU A 136 4.63 8.65 -22.02
CA LEU A 136 4.72 7.99 -23.31
C LEU A 136 4.64 9.03 -24.44
N ALA A 137 5.61 9.04 -25.34
CA ALA A 137 5.61 9.86 -26.55
C ALA A 137 6.18 9.05 -27.72
N ARG A 138 5.42 8.93 -28.81
CA ARG A 138 5.85 8.22 -30.04
C ARG A 138 6.41 6.81 -29.76
N GLY A 139 5.77 6.05 -28.85
CA GLY A 139 6.20 4.69 -28.47
C GLY A 139 7.43 4.63 -27.57
N GLN A 140 7.94 5.78 -27.10
CA GLN A 140 9.03 5.86 -26.13
C GLN A 140 8.53 6.37 -24.79
N LEU A 141 8.97 5.73 -23.72
CA LEU A 141 8.81 6.21 -22.36
C LEU A 141 9.95 7.17 -22.03
N LEU A 142 9.60 8.41 -21.67
CA LEU A 142 10.53 9.50 -21.41
C LEU A 142 10.40 9.96 -19.96
N LEU A 143 11.53 10.34 -19.35
CA LEU A 143 11.53 11.06 -18.08
C LEU A 143 10.88 12.45 -18.25
N THR A 144 10.01 12.85 -17.33
CA THR A 144 9.42 14.20 -17.35
C THR A 144 10.28 15.18 -16.56
N LYS A 145 10.06 16.49 -16.75
CA LYS A 145 10.68 17.53 -15.92
C LYS A 145 10.39 17.33 -14.43
N LYS A 146 9.14 16.94 -14.09
CA LYS A 146 8.72 16.60 -12.73
C LYS A 146 9.53 15.42 -12.19
N GLY A 147 9.69 14.36 -13.00
CA GLY A 147 10.52 13.20 -12.67
C GLY A 147 11.97 13.57 -12.37
N SER A 148 12.60 14.39 -13.22
CA SER A 148 13.96 14.88 -13.00
C SER A 148 14.11 15.71 -11.72
N GLN A 149 13.13 16.59 -11.43
CA GLN A 149 13.16 17.44 -10.24
C GLN A 149 13.04 16.63 -8.95
N LEU A 150 12.15 15.64 -8.92
CA LEU A 150 11.90 14.82 -7.73
C LEU A 150 13.00 13.77 -7.48
N LEU A 151 13.91 13.55 -8.43
CA LEU A 151 15.04 12.62 -8.28
C LEU A 151 16.21 13.22 -7.46
N VAL A 152 16.17 14.52 -7.17
CA VAL A 152 17.17 15.19 -6.32
C VAL A 152 17.01 14.72 -4.88
N ALA A 153 18.13 14.50 -4.17
CA ALA A 153 18.12 13.95 -2.82
C ALA A 153 17.25 14.75 -1.82
N SER A 154 17.27 16.08 -1.90
CA SER A 154 16.42 16.95 -1.05
C SER A 154 14.92 16.86 -1.36
N GLN A 155 14.53 16.23 -2.47
CA GLN A 155 13.14 16.05 -2.90
C GLN A 155 12.60 14.65 -2.59
N ARG A 156 13.37 13.78 -1.92
CA ARG A 156 12.92 12.44 -1.55
C ARG A 156 11.64 12.42 -0.69
N PRO A 157 11.41 13.33 0.27
CA PRO A 157 10.13 13.40 0.96
C PRO A 157 8.94 13.63 0.01
N ALA A 158 9.09 14.55 -0.95
CA ALA A 158 8.05 14.85 -1.94
C ALA A 158 7.85 13.68 -2.93
N LEU A 159 8.93 13.01 -3.35
CA LEU A 159 8.86 11.82 -4.18
C LEU A 159 8.14 10.68 -3.42
N TRP A 160 8.50 10.46 -2.16
CA TRP A 160 7.87 9.46 -1.30
C TRP A 160 6.36 9.68 -1.18
N GLN A 161 5.94 10.89 -0.81
CA GLN A 161 4.52 11.24 -0.70
C GLN A 161 3.78 11.00 -2.02
N LEU A 162 4.36 11.41 -3.15
CA LEU A 162 3.76 11.21 -4.46
C LEU A 162 3.64 9.73 -4.83
N VAL A 163 4.68 8.94 -4.56
CA VAL A 163 4.71 7.49 -4.84
C VAL A 163 3.66 6.78 -4.01
N LEU A 164 3.64 7.01 -2.70
CA LEU A 164 2.67 6.40 -1.79
C LEU A 164 1.25 6.76 -2.20
N HIS A 165 0.96 8.06 -2.40
CA HIS A 165 -0.36 8.52 -2.83
C HIS A 165 -0.77 7.91 -4.17
N THR A 166 0.14 7.85 -5.14
CA THR A 166 -0.18 7.26 -6.45
C THR A 166 -0.49 5.78 -6.32
N PHE A 167 0.29 5.04 -5.52
CA PHE A 167 0.06 3.63 -5.29
C PHE A 167 -1.26 3.35 -4.56
N THR A 168 -1.61 4.14 -3.54
CA THR A 168 -2.78 3.87 -2.70
C THR A 168 -4.08 4.43 -3.29
N ALA A 169 -4.03 5.55 -4.01
CA ALA A 169 -5.24 6.24 -4.49
C ALA A 169 -5.50 6.15 -5.99
N ARG A 170 -4.49 5.82 -6.81
CA ARG A 170 -4.59 5.92 -8.29
C ARG A 170 -4.27 4.63 -9.01
N PHE A 171 -3.35 3.85 -8.47
CA PHE A 171 -3.03 2.52 -8.99
C PHE A 171 -4.10 1.53 -8.54
N LEU A 172 -4.63 0.70 -9.45
CA LEU A 172 -5.71 -0.25 -9.14
C LEU A 172 -5.11 -1.56 -8.60
N TRP A 173 -5.23 -1.83 -7.30
CA TRP A 173 -4.62 -3.03 -6.69
C TRP A 173 -5.18 -4.32 -7.27
N ALA A 174 -6.48 -4.34 -7.56
CA ALA A 174 -7.18 -5.47 -8.17
C ALA A 174 -6.61 -5.90 -9.53
N SER A 175 -5.85 -5.06 -10.23
CA SER A 175 -5.24 -5.46 -11.51
C SER A 175 -4.14 -6.50 -11.36
N HIS A 176 -3.69 -6.77 -10.13
CA HIS A 176 -2.64 -7.74 -9.83
C HIS A 176 -3.18 -9.03 -9.22
N ASP A 177 -4.49 -9.26 -9.21
CA ASP A 177 -5.06 -10.51 -8.70
C ASP A 177 -6.35 -10.90 -9.44
N GLY A 178 -6.97 -11.99 -8.99
CA GLY A 178 -8.23 -12.52 -9.54
C GLY A 178 -9.37 -12.48 -8.53
N HIS A 179 -9.29 -11.64 -7.48
CA HIS A 179 -10.36 -11.55 -6.48
C HIS A 179 -11.57 -10.77 -7.02
N ALA A 180 -12.76 -11.14 -6.55
CA ALA A 180 -14.02 -10.57 -7.03
C ALA A 180 -14.16 -9.07 -6.70
N SER A 181 -13.73 -8.65 -5.50
CA SER A 181 -13.85 -7.25 -5.09
C SER A 181 -12.86 -6.34 -5.82
N PRO A 182 -13.29 -5.23 -6.42
CA PRO A 182 -12.38 -4.25 -7.02
C PRO A 182 -11.66 -3.37 -5.97
N THR A 183 -12.18 -3.27 -4.75
CA THR A 183 -11.73 -2.26 -3.77
C THR A 183 -11.23 -2.84 -2.45
N ALA A 184 -11.57 -4.07 -2.09
CA ALA A 184 -11.13 -4.68 -0.84
C ALA A 184 -9.60 -4.59 -0.65
N GLY A 185 -9.17 -4.24 0.57
CA GLY A 185 -7.77 -3.99 0.93
C GLY A 185 -7.30 -2.58 0.58
N GLN A 186 -7.57 -2.10 -0.64
CA GLN A 186 -7.17 -0.77 -1.09
C GLN A 186 -8.01 0.32 -0.41
N LEU A 187 -9.34 0.14 -0.37
CA LEU A 187 -10.21 0.93 0.48
C LEU A 187 -9.76 0.74 1.93
N GLY A 188 -9.51 1.81 2.67
CA GLY A 188 -9.03 1.68 4.05
C GLY A 188 -7.57 1.22 4.19
N TRP A 189 -6.73 1.37 3.17
CA TRP A 189 -5.28 1.10 3.29
C TRP A 189 -4.65 1.83 4.50
N ALA A 190 -5.08 3.06 4.79
CA ALA A 190 -4.59 3.84 5.93
C ALA A 190 -5.09 3.28 7.26
N TYR A 191 -6.29 2.67 7.30
CA TYR A 191 -6.75 1.90 8.45
C TYR A 191 -5.87 0.66 8.67
N SER A 192 -5.39 0.00 7.62
CA SER A 192 -4.39 -1.07 7.76
C SER A 192 -3.08 -0.57 8.38
N VAL A 193 -2.60 0.62 7.99
CA VAL A 193 -1.43 1.25 8.63
C VAL A 193 -1.70 1.53 10.12
N TYR A 194 -2.88 2.04 10.45
CA TYR A 194 -3.31 2.23 11.85
C TYR A 194 -3.32 0.92 12.64
N LEU A 195 -3.88 -0.17 12.09
CA LEU A 195 -3.89 -1.48 12.74
C LEU A 195 -2.47 -2.01 12.98
N LEU A 196 -1.55 -1.82 12.02
CA LEU A 196 -0.16 -2.24 12.17
C LEU A 196 0.55 -1.42 13.25
N ALA A 197 0.32 -0.11 13.34
CA ALA A 197 0.87 0.70 14.41
C ALA A 197 0.31 0.31 15.79
N ARG A 198 -0.98 -0.03 15.86
CA ARG A 198 -1.67 -0.38 17.11
C ARG A 198 -1.32 -1.78 17.62
N PHE A 199 -1.20 -2.77 16.73
CA PHE A 199 -1.10 -4.18 17.10
C PHE A 199 0.20 -4.87 16.66
N GLY A 200 1.04 -4.19 15.88
CA GLY A 200 2.21 -4.75 15.22
C GLY A 200 3.43 -4.99 16.10
N ALA A 201 3.37 -4.67 17.39
CA ALA A 201 4.41 -5.02 18.35
C ALA A 201 4.58 -6.55 18.48
N GLU A 202 3.49 -7.30 18.23
CA GLU A 202 3.51 -8.76 18.16
C GLU A 202 3.36 -9.22 16.71
N VAL A 203 3.97 -10.36 16.38
CA VAL A 203 3.71 -11.05 15.11
C VAL A 203 2.28 -11.58 15.14
N ARG A 204 1.49 -11.23 14.12
CA ARG A 204 0.07 -11.61 14.02
C ARG A 204 -0.22 -12.29 12.68
N PRO A 205 -1.17 -13.24 12.63
CA PRO A 205 -1.61 -13.81 11.36
C PRO A 205 -2.39 -12.81 10.52
N VAL A 206 -2.46 -13.02 9.21
CA VAL A 206 -3.27 -12.19 8.28
C VAL A 206 -4.73 -12.07 8.75
N SER A 207 -5.33 -13.17 9.21
CA SER A 207 -6.71 -13.26 9.68
C SER A 207 -7.03 -12.32 10.84
N PHE A 208 -6.04 -12.02 11.69
CA PHE A 208 -6.19 -11.04 12.76
C PHE A 208 -6.53 -9.66 12.18
N TYR A 209 -5.69 -9.17 11.27
CA TYR A 209 -5.89 -7.88 10.62
C TYR A 209 -7.12 -7.88 9.71
N ALA A 210 -7.33 -8.95 8.94
CA ALA A 210 -8.51 -9.09 8.09
C ALA A 210 -9.82 -9.06 8.89
N GLY A 211 -9.86 -9.67 10.08
CA GLY A 211 -11.02 -9.62 10.97
C GLY A 211 -11.33 -8.21 11.46
N HIS A 212 -10.30 -7.44 11.83
CA HIS A 212 -10.47 -6.02 12.17
C HIS A 212 -10.92 -5.16 10.98
N TYR A 213 -10.37 -5.43 9.80
CA TYR A 213 -10.80 -4.79 8.55
C TYR A 213 -12.27 -5.10 8.24
N GLN A 214 -12.68 -6.36 8.33
CA GLN A 214 -14.06 -6.79 8.08
C GLN A 214 -15.05 -6.12 9.05
N ARG A 215 -14.72 -6.02 10.34
CA ARG A 215 -15.57 -5.35 11.33
C ARG A 215 -15.75 -3.85 11.03
N ALA A 216 -14.69 -3.19 10.57
CA ALA A 216 -14.76 -1.79 10.15
C ALA A 216 -15.52 -1.59 8.83
N PHE A 217 -15.46 -2.57 7.92
CA PHE A 217 -16.03 -2.49 6.57
C PHE A 217 -16.91 -3.72 6.25
N PRO A 218 -18.03 -3.93 6.95
CA PRO A 218 -18.87 -5.12 6.77
C PRO A 218 -19.43 -5.26 5.35
N SER A 219 -19.64 -4.13 4.66
CA SER A 219 -20.09 -4.12 3.26
C SER A 219 -19.07 -4.71 2.28
N ALA A 220 -17.80 -4.82 2.64
CA ALA A 220 -16.78 -5.44 1.78
C ALA A 220 -17.06 -6.93 1.49
N LEU A 221 -17.89 -7.58 2.30
CA LEU A 221 -18.30 -8.98 2.09
C LEU A 221 -19.27 -9.15 0.91
N VAL A 222 -19.98 -8.09 0.51
CA VAL A 222 -20.99 -8.15 -0.56
C VAL A 222 -20.37 -8.63 -1.87
N ASP A 223 -19.15 -8.19 -2.17
CA ASP A 223 -18.42 -8.55 -3.38
C ASP A 223 -18.04 -10.04 -3.45
N PHE A 224 -18.12 -10.77 -2.34
CA PHE A 224 -17.68 -12.18 -2.23
C PHE A 224 -18.83 -13.18 -2.03
N ALA A 225 -20.08 -12.73 -2.12
CA ALA A 225 -21.26 -13.56 -1.87
C ALA A 225 -21.49 -14.68 -2.93
N GLY A 226 -20.82 -14.61 -4.08
CA GLY A 226 -21.13 -15.45 -5.24
C GLY A 226 -20.35 -16.77 -5.39
N THR A 227 -19.42 -17.10 -4.50
CA THR A 227 -18.60 -18.32 -4.65
C THR A 227 -18.95 -19.40 -3.62
N THR A 228 -18.76 -20.68 -4.00
CA THR A 228 -19.22 -21.85 -3.23
C THR A 228 -18.11 -22.60 -2.49
N TYR A 229 -16.84 -22.32 -2.81
CA TYR A 229 -15.69 -23.09 -2.28
C TYR A 229 -15.05 -22.49 -1.02
N ALA A 230 -15.42 -21.25 -0.65
CA ALA A 230 -14.96 -20.58 0.56
C ALA A 230 -16.03 -19.57 1.02
N SER A 231 -16.10 -19.30 2.32
CA SER A 231 -17.00 -18.27 2.84
C SER A 231 -16.61 -16.87 2.36
N PRO A 232 -17.54 -15.90 2.29
CA PRO A 232 -17.21 -14.51 1.97
C PRO A 232 -16.12 -13.90 2.86
N ALA A 233 -16.09 -14.28 4.15
CA ALA A 233 -15.08 -13.83 5.10
C ALA A 233 -13.69 -14.39 4.78
N GLU A 234 -13.59 -15.68 4.44
CA GLU A 234 -12.31 -16.30 4.03
C GLU A 234 -11.78 -15.67 2.73
N GLN A 235 -12.66 -15.39 1.77
CA GLN A 235 -12.29 -14.72 0.53
C GLN A 235 -11.84 -13.27 0.74
N LEU A 236 -12.55 -12.53 1.60
CA LEU A 236 -12.14 -11.18 1.99
C LEU A 236 -10.77 -11.20 2.68
N ALA A 237 -10.55 -12.13 3.61
CA ALA A 237 -9.26 -12.26 4.31
C ALA A 237 -8.11 -12.59 3.35
N SER A 238 -8.33 -13.50 2.41
CA SER A 238 -7.35 -13.82 1.36
C SER A 238 -7.05 -12.60 0.47
N CYS A 239 -8.09 -11.92 -0.03
CA CYS A 239 -7.94 -10.71 -0.85
C CYS A 239 -7.20 -9.60 -0.11
N TYR A 240 -7.61 -9.34 1.13
CA TYR A 240 -7.00 -8.35 2.01
C TYR A 240 -5.52 -8.66 2.26
N GLY A 241 -5.18 -9.91 2.57
CA GLY A 241 -3.80 -10.34 2.83
C GLY A 241 -2.89 -10.16 1.61
N VAL A 242 -3.33 -10.65 0.45
CA VAL A 242 -2.57 -10.55 -0.81
C VAL A 242 -2.32 -9.08 -1.16
N ARG A 243 -3.38 -8.26 -1.16
CA ARG A 243 -3.26 -6.86 -1.60
C ARG A 243 -2.52 -5.97 -0.60
N THR A 244 -2.81 -6.13 0.68
CA THR A 244 -2.27 -5.25 1.71
C THR A 244 -0.85 -5.64 2.08
N PHE A 245 -0.56 -6.94 2.25
CA PHE A 245 0.71 -7.37 2.83
C PHE A 245 1.67 -7.98 1.81
N GLU A 246 1.22 -8.79 0.85
CA GLU A 246 2.12 -9.49 -0.08
C GLU A 246 2.49 -8.69 -1.34
N ARG A 247 1.57 -7.81 -1.78
CA ARG A 247 1.69 -7.02 -3.02
C ARG A 247 1.46 -5.53 -2.77
N GLY A 248 1.86 -5.08 -1.58
CA GLY A 248 1.53 -3.75 -1.07
C GLY A 248 2.55 -3.26 -0.05
N LEU A 249 2.21 -3.33 1.23
CA LEU A 249 3.01 -2.75 2.31
C LEU A 249 4.40 -3.40 2.46
N ASN A 250 4.58 -4.67 2.04
CA ASN A 250 5.91 -5.29 1.98
C ASN A 250 6.82 -4.64 0.94
N TRP A 251 6.30 -4.19 -0.20
CA TRP A 251 7.08 -3.48 -1.22
C TRP A 251 7.60 -2.13 -0.72
N PHE A 252 6.99 -1.59 0.33
CA PHE A 252 7.46 -0.40 1.04
C PHE A 252 8.33 -0.72 2.27
N GLY A 253 8.60 -2.00 2.56
CA GLY A 253 9.41 -2.41 3.70
C GLY A 253 8.71 -2.23 5.05
N LEU A 254 7.40 -1.99 5.07
CA LEU A 254 6.63 -1.70 6.28
C LEU A 254 6.25 -2.97 7.04
N VAL A 255 6.16 -4.09 6.33
CA VAL A 255 5.89 -5.41 6.89
C VAL A 255 6.76 -6.46 6.22
N SER A 256 7.02 -7.54 6.94
CA SER A 256 7.52 -8.79 6.38
C SER A 256 6.43 -9.86 6.49
N VAL A 257 6.22 -10.61 5.42
CA VAL A 257 5.29 -11.74 5.38
C VAL A 257 6.10 -13.03 5.43
N SER A 258 6.01 -13.75 6.54
CA SER A 258 6.62 -15.08 6.64
C SER A 258 5.61 -16.13 6.18
N PRO A 259 6.04 -17.13 5.37
CA PRO A 259 5.17 -18.23 5.02
C PRO A 259 4.79 -18.99 6.29
N ALA A 260 3.59 -19.58 6.28
CA ALA A 260 3.14 -20.41 7.38
C ALA A 260 4.10 -21.59 7.61
N ALA A 261 4.22 -22.03 8.86
CA ALA A 261 4.95 -23.25 9.16
C ALA A 261 4.33 -24.45 8.39
N PRO A 262 5.15 -25.32 7.77
CA PRO A 262 4.66 -26.53 7.12
C PRO A 262 3.86 -27.40 8.09
N GLY A 263 2.75 -28.00 7.64
CA GLY A 263 1.99 -28.99 8.41
C GLY A 263 0.77 -28.46 9.17
N LEU A 264 0.44 -27.17 9.09
CA LEU A 264 -0.83 -26.64 9.58
C LEU A 264 -2.00 -27.01 8.65
N ALA A 265 -3.17 -27.31 9.21
CA ALA A 265 -4.37 -27.64 8.44
C ALA A 265 -4.85 -26.48 7.54
N ARG A 266 -4.52 -25.24 7.91
CA ARG A 266 -4.70 -24.02 7.11
C ARG A 266 -3.45 -23.14 7.32
N PRO A 267 -2.41 -23.30 6.49
CA PRO A 267 -1.23 -22.46 6.58
C PRO A 267 -1.62 -21.01 6.29
N GLU A 268 -1.38 -20.11 7.24
CA GLU A 268 -1.64 -18.67 7.08
C GLU A 268 -0.35 -17.85 7.25
N GLY A 269 -0.21 -16.79 6.45
CA GLY A 269 0.93 -15.89 6.52
C GLY A 269 1.00 -15.16 7.86
N LEU A 270 2.22 -15.01 8.38
CA LEU A 270 2.49 -14.23 9.59
C LEU A 270 3.07 -12.87 9.22
N ILE A 271 2.50 -11.82 9.80
CA ILE A 271 2.87 -10.43 9.58
C ILE A 271 3.73 -9.94 10.73
N SER A 272 4.96 -9.54 10.40
CA SER A 272 5.85 -8.81 11.30
C SER A 272 5.95 -7.36 10.81
N VAL A 273 5.76 -6.40 11.71
CA VAL A 273 5.83 -4.97 11.39
C VAL A 273 7.26 -4.47 11.53
N SER A 274 7.72 -3.76 10.51
CA SER A 274 9.05 -3.15 10.49
C SER A 274 9.06 -1.88 11.34
N PRO A 275 10.16 -1.57 12.06
CA PRO A 275 10.36 -0.27 12.69
C PRO A 275 10.22 0.91 11.71
N LEU A 276 10.45 0.67 10.41
CA LEU A 276 10.27 1.64 9.34
C LEU A 276 8.87 2.27 9.35
N LEU A 277 7.83 1.51 9.74
CA LEU A 277 6.45 2.02 9.81
C LEU A 277 6.37 3.33 10.60
N MET A 278 6.97 3.35 11.80
CA MET A 278 6.95 4.52 12.69
C MET A 278 8.00 5.57 12.32
N GLN A 279 8.92 5.27 11.40
CA GLN A 279 9.87 6.23 10.83
C GLN A 279 9.29 7.00 9.65
N VAL A 280 8.29 6.45 8.95
CA VAL A 280 7.65 7.12 7.80
C VAL A 280 6.23 7.62 8.09
N PHE A 281 5.55 7.03 9.07
CA PHE A 281 4.24 7.47 9.55
C PHE A 281 4.30 7.98 10.99
N GLU A 282 3.50 9.00 11.25
CA GLU A 282 3.06 9.36 12.59
C GLU A 282 1.64 8.84 12.76
N VAL A 283 1.42 8.01 13.78
CA VAL A 283 0.11 7.44 14.08
C VAL A 283 -0.31 7.86 15.47
N LEU A 284 -1.41 8.60 15.55
CA LEU A 284 -2.01 9.05 16.79
C LEU A 284 -2.78 7.88 17.40
N LEU A 285 -2.15 7.22 18.37
CA LEU A 285 -2.79 6.20 19.19
C LEU A 285 -3.28 6.89 20.47
N GLU A 286 -4.57 6.80 20.77
CA GLU A 286 -5.07 7.21 22.09
C GLU A 286 -4.42 6.29 23.13
N THR A 287 -3.59 6.86 24.00
CA THR A 287 -3.07 6.15 25.17
C THR A 287 -4.25 5.81 26.08
N SER A 288 -4.52 4.52 26.24
CA SER A 288 -5.47 3.99 27.22
C SER A 288 -5.00 4.24 28.64
#